data_AF-A0A1X7VSS3-F1
#
_entry.id   AF-A0A1X7VSS3-F1
#
_cell.length_a   1.000
_cell.length_b   1.000
_cell.length_c   1.000
_cell.angle_alpha   90.00
_cell.angle_beta   90.00
_cell.angle_gamma   90.00
#
_symmetry.space_group_name_H-M   'P 1'
#
loop_
_entity.id
_entity.type
_entity.pdbx_description
1 polymer ?
#
loop_
_entity_poly.entity_id
_entity_poly.type
_entity_poly.pdbx_seq_one_letter_code
_entity_poly.pdbx_strand_id
1 'polypeptide(L)'
;MSLFHFGSNRRSDSIPSSSTTEDTPVLPHFPFLDESGLGRVEYGSIVTSDVAGLSDPLDSAPAAKKCRAHRTYTTYRPKDCASIGKYALENGNEKARLHFLSTFPNWRESTIRNFKEAYESQLSVERKKVNPEPVTELTTKPKGRPPVLLDLDEKLIFLTAIRSKGGVVNIHVVRATGKALIETHLSSSQHLNFSMPRSWVQSIFKKMGYSCRMGTTACPPVPKGLYDESRFAFC
;
A
#
# COMPACT_ATOMS: atom_id res chain seq x y z
N MET A 1 47.13 -33.64 17.61
CA MET A 1 47.45 -32.51 18.50
C MET A 1 47.46 -31.23 17.68
N SER A 2 46.47 -30.35 17.86
CA SER A 2 46.64 -28.90 17.97
C SER A 2 45.25 -28.26 17.97
N LEU A 3 44.96 -27.56 19.06
CA LEU A 3 43.75 -26.81 19.35
C LEU A 3 43.82 -25.44 18.67
N PHE A 4 42.76 -24.99 18.01
CA PHE A 4 42.56 -23.56 17.74
C PHE A 4 41.47 -23.03 18.67
N HIS A 5 41.89 -22.16 19.59
CA HIS A 5 41.05 -21.41 20.52
C HIS A 5 40.42 -20.20 19.84
N PHE A 6 39.14 -19.98 20.18
CA PHE A 6 38.31 -18.85 19.81
C PHE A 6 38.59 -17.68 20.77
N GLY A 7 39.02 -16.53 20.27
CA GLY A 7 39.30 -15.33 21.09
C GLY A 7 38.35 -14.18 20.74
N SER A 8 37.31 -13.99 21.55
CA SER A 8 36.43 -12.81 21.50
C SER A 8 37.02 -11.69 22.35
N ASN A 9 37.29 -10.53 21.75
CA ASN A 9 37.79 -9.36 22.48
C ASN A 9 36.62 -8.42 22.81
N ARG A 10 36.15 -8.44 24.07
CA ARG A 10 35.24 -7.43 24.62
C ARG A 10 36.07 -6.26 25.14
N ARG A 11 35.91 -5.07 24.57
CA ARG A 11 36.35 -3.83 25.22
C ARG A 11 35.20 -3.31 26.07
N SER A 12 35.47 -3.27 27.37
CA SER A 12 34.70 -2.58 28.40
C SER A 12 35.48 -1.31 28.74
N ASP A 13 34.91 -0.14 28.46
CA ASP A 13 35.43 1.13 28.95
C ASP A 13 34.32 1.86 29.72
N SER A 14 34.80 2.48 30.78
CA SER A 14 34.16 2.97 32.01
C SER A 14 33.30 4.22 31.85
N ILE A 15 32.26 4.28 32.69
CA ILE A 15 31.50 5.48 33.04
C ILE A 15 32.35 6.39 33.95
N PRO A 16 32.28 7.72 33.81
CA PRO A 16 32.42 8.62 34.94
C PRO A 16 31.14 9.42 35.19
N SER A 17 30.76 9.47 36.47
CA SER A 17 29.65 10.23 37.05
C SER A 17 30.14 11.58 37.57
N SER A 18 29.44 12.67 37.25
CA SER A 18 29.42 13.94 38.00
C SER A 18 28.21 14.75 37.50
N SER A 19 27.13 14.85 38.28
CA SER A 19 26.81 15.87 39.30
C SER A 19 25.94 17.02 38.76
N THR A 20 24.81 17.19 39.43
CA THR A 20 23.67 18.10 39.32
C THR A 20 23.97 19.59 39.14
N THR A 21 23.19 20.25 38.27
CA THR A 21 22.59 21.59 38.51
C THR A 21 21.33 21.73 37.64
N GLU A 22 20.24 22.17 38.26
CA GLU A 22 19.01 22.60 37.60
C GLU A 22 19.25 23.82 36.71
N ASP A 23 18.52 23.92 35.60
CA ASP A 23 17.98 25.19 35.08
C ASP A 23 17.06 24.90 33.88
N THR A 24 15.77 25.15 34.07
CA THR A 24 14.79 25.39 32.98
C THR A 24 14.89 26.88 32.67
N PRO A 25 15.00 27.36 31.40
CA PRO A 25 13.77 27.85 30.76
C PRO A 25 13.76 27.99 29.21
N VAL A 26 12.54 28.27 28.71
CA VAL A 26 12.15 28.97 27.46
C VAL A 26 12.18 28.18 26.14
N LEU A 27 10.98 27.74 25.74
CA LEU A 27 10.61 27.49 24.34
C LEU A 27 10.75 28.78 23.51
N PRO A 28 11.42 28.78 22.35
CA PRO A 28 11.34 29.90 21.43
C PRO A 28 9.94 29.98 20.82
N HIS A 29 9.25 31.07 21.20
CA HIS A 29 8.03 31.57 20.60
C HIS A 29 8.24 31.81 19.10
N PHE A 30 7.64 31.00 18.24
CA PHE A 30 7.63 31.27 16.80
C PHE A 30 6.64 32.40 16.49
N PRO A 31 7.08 33.54 15.93
CA PRO A 31 6.17 34.55 15.44
C PRO A 31 5.39 34.01 14.24
N PHE A 32 4.07 33.96 14.39
CA PHE A 32 3.12 33.92 13.30
C PHE A 32 3.32 35.19 12.46
N LEU A 33 3.91 35.04 11.28
CA LEU A 33 3.88 36.03 10.23
C LEU A 33 3.07 35.44 9.07
N ASP A 34 1.85 35.96 8.99
CA ASP A 34 1.06 36.13 7.78
C ASP A 34 1.93 36.78 6.70
N GLU A 35 1.70 36.43 5.44
CA GLU A 35 1.93 37.22 4.22
C GLU A 35 2.00 36.27 3.00
N SER A 36 0.84 36.12 2.38
CA SER A 36 0.64 36.50 0.98
C SER A 36 1.75 36.13 -0.02
N GLY A 37 1.59 34.98 -0.66
CA GLY A 37 2.37 34.62 -1.86
C GLY A 37 1.60 33.71 -2.82
N LEU A 38 0.26 33.78 -2.81
CA LEU A 38 -0.58 33.05 -3.76
C LEU A 38 -0.74 33.86 -5.04
N GLY A 39 -0.04 33.42 -6.10
CA GLY A 39 -0.44 33.71 -7.47
C GLY A 39 -1.80 33.07 -7.75
N ARG A 40 -2.85 33.88 -7.60
CA ARG A 40 -4.25 33.59 -7.90
C ARG A 40 -4.42 33.49 -9.42
N VAL A 41 -4.48 32.28 -9.96
CA VAL A 41 -4.89 32.05 -11.36
C VAL A 41 -6.42 31.92 -11.38
N GLU A 42 -7.09 33.03 -11.67
CA GLU A 42 -8.51 33.03 -12.00
C GLU A 42 -8.71 32.39 -13.38
N TYR A 43 -9.39 31.23 -13.44
CA TYR A 43 -10.01 30.78 -14.68
C TYR A 43 -11.42 31.37 -14.73
N GLY A 44 -11.57 32.41 -15.56
CA GLY A 44 -12.84 33.03 -15.88
C GLY A 44 -13.81 32.02 -16.51
N SER A 45 -14.99 31.92 -15.90
CA SER A 45 -16.20 31.35 -16.46
C SER A 45 -16.66 32.22 -17.63
N ILE A 46 -16.63 31.70 -18.85
CA ILE A 46 -17.28 32.33 -20.00
C ILE A 46 -18.53 31.52 -20.31
N VAL A 47 -19.68 32.12 -19.99
CA VAL A 47 -21.01 31.76 -20.50
C VAL A 47 -21.31 32.74 -21.64
N THR A 48 -21.53 32.24 -22.85
CA THR A 48 -22.31 32.87 -23.95
C THR A 48 -22.62 31.73 -24.95
N SER A 49 -23.84 31.19 -24.96
CA SER A 49 -25.03 31.62 -25.72
C SER A 49 -24.98 31.30 -27.21
N ASP A 50 -26.10 30.75 -27.68
CA ASP A 50 -26.36 30.12 -28.98
C ASP A 50 -26.18 31.01 -30.22
N VAL A 51 -25.75 30.39 -31.32
CA VAL A 51 -26.22 30.71 -32.68
C VAL A 51 -26.11 29.47 -33.56
N ALA A 52 -27.23 29.13 -34.22
CA ALA A 52 -27.39 28.04 -35.17
C ALA A 52 -26.86 28.41 -36.57
N GLY A 53 -26.40 27.41 -37.35
CA GLY A 53 -26.07 27.59 -38.76
C GLY A 53 -25.40 26.37 -39.42
N LEU A 54 -26.22 25.60 -40.14
CA LEU A 54 -25.99 24.47 -41.07
C LEU A 54 -24.68 24.42 -41.88
N SER A 55 -24.01 23.25 -41.96
CA SER A 55 -23.78 22.40 -43.17
C SER A 55 -22.60 21.40 -43.01
N ASP A 56 -22.86 20.10 -43.24
CA ASP A 56 -21.91 18.96 -43.32
C ASP A 56 -21.15 18.93 -44.68
N PRO A 57 -20.14 18.06 -44.98
CA PRO A 57 -19.71 16.81 -44.31
C PRO A 57 -18.18 16.51 -44.24
N LEU A 58 -17.85 15.36 -43.62
CA LEU A 58 -16.58 14.60 -43.70
C LEU A 58 -15.36 15.10 -42.91
N ASP A 59 -15.26 14.65 -41.66
CA ASP A 59 -14.00 14.11 -41.12
C ASP A 59 -14.29 13.16 -39.96
N SER A 60 -13.95 11.87 -40.13
CA SER A 60 -14.18 10.82 -39.14
C SER A 60 -13.14 10.90 -38.02
N ALA A 61 -13.34 11.82 -37.09
CA ALA A 61 -12.60 11.80 -35.83
C ALA A 61 -12.88 10.48 -35.08
N PRO A 62 -11.86 9.81 -34.51
CA PRO A 62 -12.08 8.57 -33.77
C PRO A 62 -12.96 8.87 -32.56
N ALA A 63 -14.15 8.24 -32.54
CA ALA A 63 -15.12 8.38 -31.47
C ALA A 63 -14.43 8.31 -30.10
N ALA A 64 -14.43 9.43 -29.38
CA ALA A 64 -13.86 9.52 -28.05
C ALA A 64 -14.55 8.46 -27.18
N LYS A 65 -13.81 7.38 -26.85
CA LYS A 65 -14.31 6.32 -25.99
C LYS A 65 -14.65 6.97 -24.64
N LYS A 66 -15.94 7.11 -24.34
CA LYS A 66 -16.40 7.54 -23.02
C LYS A 66 -15.79 6.61 -21.98
N CYS A 67 -14.77 7.07 -21.27
CA CYS A 67 -14.22 6.38 -20.12
C CYS A 67 -15.36 6.23 -19.12
N ARG A 68 -15.81 4.99 -18.89
CA ARG A 68 -16.88 4.72 -17.92
C ARG A 68 -16.44 5.27 -16.58
N ALA A 69 -17.30 6.07 -15.95
CA ALA A 69 -17.05 6.57 -14.60
C ALA A 69 -16.66 5.40 -13.70
N HIS A 70 -15.55 5.57 -12.98
CA HIS A 70 -15.03 4.56 -12.07
C HIS A 70 -16.10 4.24 -11.03
N ARG A 71 -16.56 2.97 -10.97
CA ARG A 71 -17.54 2.54 -9.97
C ARG A 71 -16.89 2.62 -8.60
N THR A 72 -17.50 3.35 -7.68
CA THR A 72 -17.14 3.29 -6.26
C THR A 72 -17.57 1.93 -5.72
N TYR A 73 -16.63 1.21 -5.12
CA TYR A 73 -16.90 -0.07 -4.47
C TYR A 73 -17.06 0.17 -2.97
N THR A 74 -18.18 -0.24 -2.40
CA THR A 74 -18.36 -0.25 -0.95
C THR A 74 -17.46 -1.31 -0.33
N THR A 75 -16.58 -0.88 0.57
CA THR A 75 -15.76 -1.78 1.38
C THR A 75 -16.49 -2.09 2.67
N TYR A 76 -16.63 -3.38 3.00
CA TYR A 76 -17.31 -3.85 4.20
C TYR A 76 -16.30 -4.33 5.23
N ARG A 77 -16.60 -4.14 6.52
CA ARG A 77 -15.75 -4.67 7.59
C ARG A 77 -15.88 -6.19 7.67
N PRO A 78 -14.79 -6.94 7.86
CA PRO A 78 -14.81 -8.41 7.98
C PRO A 78 -15.76 -8.94 9.06
N LYS A 79 -15.85 -8.24 10.19
CA LYS A 79 -16.75 -8.57 11.32
C LYS A 79 -18.21 -8.45 10.95
N ASP A 80 -18.59 -7.35 10.29
CA ASP A 80 -19.96 -7.14 9.84
C ASP A 80 -20.33 -8.23 8.83
N CYS A 81 -19.47 -8.50 7.85
CA CYS A 81 -19.66 -9.59 6.88
C CYS A 81 -19.95 -10.94 7.55
N ALA A 82 -19.21 -11.29 8.60
CA ALA A 82 -19.41 -12.53 9.35
C ALA A 82 -20.76 -12.56 10.09
N SER A 83 -21.11 -11.46 10.78
CA SER A 83 -22.40 -11.35 11.48
C SER A 83 -23.60 -11.47 10.53
N ILE A 84 -23.50 -10.88 9.34
CA ILE A 84 -24.53 -10.93 8.30
C ILE A 84 -24.63 -12.34 7.73
N GLY A 85 -23.50 -12.95 7.40
CA GLY A 85 -23.44 -14.32 6.87
C GLY A 85 -24.06 -15.33 7.83
N LYS A 86 -23.74 -15.21 9.13
CA LYS A 86 -24.34 -16.02 10.20
C LYS A 86 -25.85 -15.83 10.27
N TYR A 87 -26.32 -14.59 10.36
CA TYR A 87 -27.76 -14.30 10.46
C TYR A 87 -28.53 -14.74 9.22
N ALA A 88 -27.96 -14.58 8.01
CA ALA A 88 -28.56 -15.01 6.76
C ALA A 88 -28.61 -16.55 6.62
N LEU A 89 -27.65 -17.26 7.20
CA LEU A 89 -27.66 -18.72 7.25
C LEU A 89 -28.81 -19.24 8.14
N GLU A 90 -29.05 -18.58 9.28
CA GLU A 90 -30.08 -18.97 10.26
C GLU A 90 -31.49 -18.54 9.85
N ASN A 91 -31.66 -17.30 9.39
CA ASN A 91 -32.98 -16.67 9.19
C ASN A 91 -33.39 -16.51 7.72
N GLY A 92 -32.45 -16.73 6.78
CA GLY A 92 -32.64 -16.43 5.36
C GLY A 92 -32.28 -14.99 5.01
N ASN A 93 -32.01 -14.76 3.73
CA ASN A 93 -31.38 -13.52 3.26
C ASN A 93 -32.31 -12.29 3.33
N GLU A 94 -33.59 -12.43 3.02
CA GLU A 94 -34.54 -11.32 3.04
C GLU A 94 -34.73 -10.78 4.48
N LYS A 95 -34.82 -11.68 5.47
CA LYS A 95 -34.84 -11.28 6.88
C LYS A 95 -33.54 -10.64 7.31
N ALA A 96 -32.40 -11.11 6.80
CA ALA A 96 -31.10 -10.48 7.04
C ALA A 96 -31.06 -9.05 6.46
N ARG A 97 -31.60 -8.85 5.26
CA ARG A 97 -31.68 -7.54 4.63
C ARG A 97 -32.49 -6.56 5.47
N LEU A 98 -33.65 -6.99 5.97
CA LEU A 98 -34.51 -6.16 6.82
C LEU A 98 -33.86 -5.86 8.17
N HIS A 99 -33.22 -6.85 8.80
CA HIS A 99 -32.54 -6.69 10.09
C HIS A 99 -31.40 -5.66 10.03
N PHE A 100 -30.62 -5.68 8.94
CA PHE A 100 -29.47 -4.79 8.77
C PHE A 100 -29.77 -3.53 7.94
N LEU A 101 -31.04 -3.27 7.61
CA LEU A 101 -31.43 -2.10 6.80
C LEU A 101 -31.11 -0.77 7.51
N SER A 102 -31.22 -0.75 8.84
CA SER A 102 -30.87 0.41 9.68
C SER A 102 -29.39 0.73 9.65
N THR A 103 -28.53 -0.29 9.67
CA THR A 103 -27.07 -0.14 9.63
C THR A 103 -26.56 0.14 8.21
N PHE A 104 -27.19 -0.47 7.20
CA PHE A 104 -26.75 -0.38 5.81
C PHE A 104 -27.95 -0.15 4.86
N PRO A 105 -28.27 1.12 4.53
CA PRO A 105 -29.53 1.45 3.84
C PRO A 105 -29.59 1.03 2.36
N ASN A 106 -28.46 0.70 1.72
CA ASN A 106 -28.36 0.46 0.27
C ASN A 106 -27.86 -0.93 -0.10
N TRP A 107 -28.33 -1.98 0.58
CA TRP A 107 -27.90 -3.34 0.30
C TRP A 107 -28.67 -4.02 -0.82
N ARG A 108 -27.88 -4.69 -1.67
CA ARG A 108 -28.39 -5.63 -2.65
C ARG A 108 -28.37 -7.02 -2.05
N GLU A 109 -29.47 -7.74 -2.24
CA GLU A 109 -29.65 -9.14 -1.84
C GLU A 109 -28.49 -10.05 -2.31
N SER A 110 -27.97 -9.81 -3.51
CA SER A 110 -26.79 -10.52 -4.04
C SER A 110 -25.54 -10.40 -3.17
N THR A 111 -25.39 -9.29 -2.43
CA THR A 111 -24.26 -9.08 -1.51
C THR A 111 -24.40 -9.95 -0.27
N ILE A 112 -25.60 -10.03 0.30
CA ILE A 112 -25.91 -10.87 1.46
C ILE A 112 -25.72 -12.35 1.08
N ARG A 113 -26.19 -12.75 -0.10
CA ARG A 113 -25.98 -14.10 -0.63
C ARG A 113 -24.49 -14.46 -0.71
N ASN A 114 -23.65 -13.57 -1.23
CA ASN A 114 -22.21 -13.79 -1.30
C ASN A 114 -21.57 -13.94 0.10
N PHE A 115 -22.04 -13.18 1.11
CA PHE A 115 -21.54 -13.33 2.48
C PHE A 115 -21.98 -14.63 3.13
N LYS A 116 -23.21 -15.07 2.88
CA LYS A 116 -23.70 -16.37 3.32
C LYS A 116 -22.87 -17.51 2.72
N GLU A 117 -22.65 -17.49 1.41
CA GLU A 117 -21.81 -18.49 0.71
C GLU A 117 -20.36 -18.48 1.25
N ALA A 118 -19.78 -17.29 1.46
CA ALA A 118 -18.44 -17.16 2.03
C ALA A 118 -18.38 -17.72 3.47
N TYR A 119 -19.38 -17.43 4.31
CA TYR A 119 -19.48 -17.94 5.67
C TYR A 119 -19.64 -19.47 5.69
N GLU A 120 -20.51 -20.02 4.85
CA GLU A 120 -20.69 -21.47 4.70
C GLU A 120 -19.40 -22.16 4.25
N SER A 121 -18.69 -21.56 3.29
CA SER A 121 -17.40 -22.10 2.82
C SER A 121 -16.36 -22.17 3.93
N GLN A 122 -16.24 -21.12 4.76
CA GLN A 122 -15.32 -21.12 5.90
C GLN A 122 -15.75 -22.13 6.97
N LEU A 123 -17.05 -22.20 7.26
CA LEU A 123 -17.60 -23.14 8.22
C LEU A 123 -17.36 -24.61 7.78
N SER A 124 -17.41 -24.89 6.47
CA SER A 124 -17.07 -26.21 5.93
C SER A 124 -15.59 -26.58 6.11
N VAL A 125 -14.69 -25.59 6.11
CA VAL A 125 -13.26 -25.78 6.38
C VAL A 125 -13.01 -25.96 7.87
N GLU A 126 -13.65 -25.14 8.71
CA GLU A 126 -13.63 -25.26 10.18
C GLU A 126 -14.09 -26.65 10.66
N ARG A 127 -15.20 -27.17 10.09
CA ARG A 127 -15.72 -28.51 10.42
C ARG A 127 -14.75 -29.65 10.12
N LYS A 128 -13.78 -29.44 9.21
CA LYS A 128 -12.75 -30.44 8.87
C LYS A 128 -11.55 -30.39 9.82
N LYS A 129 -11.42 -29.35 10.63
CA LYS A 129 -10.35 -29.22 11.63
C LYS A 129 -10.70 -30.04 12.87
N VAL A 130 -9.68 -30.49 13.59
CA VAL A 130 -9.83 -31.26 14.84
C VAL A 130 -10.45 -30.42 15.96
N ASN A 131 -10.21 -29.10 15.96
CA ASN A 131 -10.80 -28.14 16.88
C ASN A 131 -11.54 -27.05 16.06
N PRO A 132 -12.88 -27.06 16.01
CA PRO A 132 -13.64 -26.05 15.28
C PRO A 132 -13.65 -24.73 16.07
N GLU A 133 -13.24 -23.64 15.45
CA GLU A 133 -13.35 -22.29 16.00
C GLU A 133 -14.59 -21.57 15.42
N PRO A 134 -15.23 -20.68 16.20
CA PRO A 134 -16.33 -19.88 15.68
C PRO A 134 -15.82 -18.88 14.64
N VAL A 135 -16.42 -18.89 13.45
CA VAL A 135 -16.11 -17.94 12.37
C VAL A 135 -16.54 -16.53 12.80
N THR A 136 -15.58 -15.74 13.27
CA THR A 136 -15.80 -14.36 13.76
C THR A 136 -15.52 -13.30 12.70
N GLU A 137 -14.66 -13.59 11.72
CA GLU A 137 -14.25 -12.63 10.70
C GLU A 137 -14.19 -13.27 9.30
N LEU A 138 -14.91 -12.69 8.33
CA LEU A 138 -14.79 -13.08 6.93
C LEU A 138 -13.69 -12.27 6.26
N THR A 139 -12.53 -12.89 6.10
CA THR A 139 -11.44 -12.27 5.33
C THR A 139 -11.85 -12.19 3.85
N THR A 140 -11.89 -10.97 3.32
CA THR A 140 -12.09 -10.76 1.88
C THR A 140 -10.80 -11.08 1.15
N LYS A 141 -10.86 -11.96 0.14
CA LYS A 141 -9.72 -12.22 -0.75
C LYS A 141 -9.26 -10.92 -1.42
N PRO A 142 -7.94 -10.70 -1.58
CA PRO A 142 -7.43 -9.53 -2.28
C PRO A 142 -7.99 -9.51 -3.70
N LYS A 143 -8.61 -8.39 -4.08
CA LYS A 143 -9.15 -8.19 -5.43
C LYS A 143 -8.06 -7.67 -6.34
N GLY A 144 -8.01 -8.19 -7.57
CA GLY A 144 -7.14 -7.68 -8.62
C GLY A 144 -6.43 -8.79 -9.39
N ARG A 145 -5.60 -8.37 -10.33
CA ARG A 145 -4.77 -9.29 -11.10
C ARG A 145 -3.72 -9.92 -10.16
N PRO A 146 -3.57 -11.26 -10.15
CA PRO A 146 -2.55 -11.89 -9.35
C PRO A 146 -1.14 -11.40 -9.75
N PRO A 147 -0.17 -11.44 -8.83
CA PRO A 147 1.25 -11.19 -9.12
C PRO A 147 1.73 -12.12 -10.25
N VAL A 148 2.65 -11.63 -11.10
CA VAL A 148 3.04 -12.39 -12.31
C VAL A 148 3.98 -13.54 -11.97
N LEU A 149 4.88 -13.33 -11.00
CA LEU A 149 5.83 -14.35 -10.56
C LEU A 149 5.45 -14.96 -9.20
N LEU A 150 4.21 -14.72 -8.72
CA LEU A 150 3.62 -15.27 -7.48
C LEU A 150 4.63 -15.26 -6.31
N ASP A 151 5.18 -16.41 -5.96
CA ASP A 151 6.13 -16.64 -4.87
C ASP A 151 7.38 -15.74 -4.93
N LEU A 152 7.87 -15.43 -6.13
CA LEU A 152 9.02 -14.52 -6.29
C LEU A 152 8.63 -13.07 -6.01
N ASP A 153 7.38 -12.67 -6.34
CA ASP A 153 6.88 -11.33 -6.02
C ASP A 153 6.76 -11.16 -4.49
N GLU A 154 6.45 -12.22 -3.74
CA GLU A 154 6.41 -12.20 -2.26
C GLU A 154 7.80 -12.03 -1.65
N LYS A 155 8.83 -12.64 -2.24
CA LYS A 155 10.22 -12.46 -1.77
C LYS A 155 10.68 -11.01 -1.86
N LEU A 156 10.11 -10.20 -2.74
CA LEU A 156 10.42 -8.77 -2.87
C LEU A 156 9.98 -7.92 -1.67
N ILE A 157 9.26 -8.49 -0.69
CA ILE A 157 8.93 -7.83 0.58
C ILE A 157 10.18 -7.32 1.31
N PHE A 158 11.35 -7.95 1.14
CA PHE A 158 12.61 -7.52 1.76
C PHE A 158 13.00 -6.07 1.41
N LEU A 159 12.54 -5.52 0.27
CA LEU A 159 12.75 -4.12 -0.10
C LEU A 159 12.13 -3.15 0.92
N THR A 160 11.05 -3.58 1.57
CA THR A 160 10.41 -2.84 2.66
C THR A 160 11.34 -2.72 3.87
N ALA A 161 12.08 -3.79 4.17
CA ALA A 161 13.07 -3.80 5.25
C ALA A 161 14.30 -2.92 4.92
N ILE A 162 14.71 -2.86 3.64
CA ILE A 162 15.78 -1.93 3.20
C ILE A 162 15.33 -0.49 3.41
N ARG A 163 14.11 -0.17 2.99
CA ARG A 163 13.57 1.17 3.12
C ARG A 163 13.38 1.57 4.59
N SER A 164 12.88 0.67 5.44
CA SER A 164 12.68 0.97 6.87
C SER A 164 13.98 1.27 7.59
N LYS A 165 15.11 0.71 7.14
CA LYS A 165 16.47 1.03 7.60
C LYS A 165 17.05 2.32 7.00
N GLY A 166 16.26 3.10 6.26
CA GLY A 166 16.70 4.34 5.60
C GLY A 166 17.30 4.14 4.22
N GLY A 167 17.32 2.91 3.69
CA GLY A 167 17.81 2.63 2.34
C GLY A 167 16.95 3.27 1.24
N VAL A 168 17.59 3.66 0.15
CA VAL A 168 16.92 4.21 -1.03
C VAL A 168 16.41 3.06 -1.91
N VAL A 169 15.09 2.98 -2.11
CA VAL A 169 14.49 2.04 -3.08
C VAL A 169 14.05 2.80 -4.32
N ASN A 170 14.61 2.42 -5.47
CA ASN A 170 14.30 2.95 -6.81
C ASN A 170 13.88 1.81 -7.76
N ILE A 171 13.24 2.15 -8.89
CA ILE A 171 12.83 1.22 -9.95
C ILE A 171 13.97 0.31 -10.43
N HIS A 172 15.19 0.85 -10.46
CA HIS A 172 16.39 0.11 -10.83
C HIS A 172 16.78 -0.94 -9.78
N VAL A 173 16.63 -0.63 -8.50
CA VAL A 173 16.89 -1.57 -7.40
C VAL A 173 15.91 -2.75 -7.50
N VAL A 174 14.62 -2.46 -7.68
CA VAL A 174 13.59 -3.50 -7.83
C VAL A 174 13.84 -4.35 -9.07
N ARG A 175 14.22 -3.74 -10.19
CA ARG A 175 14.56 -4.45 -11.41
C ARG A 175 15.79 -5.36 -11.21
N ALA A 176 16.84 -4.86 -10.55
CA ALA A 176 18.05 -5.63 -10.28
C ALA A 176 17.76 -6.82 -9.36
N THR A 177 16.99 -6.61 -8.28
CA THR A 177 16.63 -7.72 -7.40
C THR A 177 15.70 -8.71 -8.07
N GLY A 178 14.71 -8.26 -8.85
CA GLY A 178 13.85 -9.15 -9.62
C GLY A 178 14.67 -10.04 -10.55
N LYS A 179 15.71 -9.50 -11.20
CA LYS A 179 16.61 -10.27 -12.07
C LYS A 179 17.39 -11.31 -11.28
N ALA A 180 18.02 -10.88 -10.19
CA ALA A 180 18.77 -11.79 -9.32
C ALA A 180 17.88 -12.93 -8.78
N LEU A 181 16.64 -12.64 -8.38
CA LEU A 181 15.69 -13.65 -7.94
C LEU A 181 15.35 -14.64 -9.05
N ILE A 182 15.06 -14.15 -10.27
CA ILE A 182 14.79 -15.04 -11.41
C ILE A 182 16.01 -15.89 -11.75
N GLU A 183 17.21 -15.33 -11.74
CA GLU A 183 18.46 -16.05 -12.03
C GLU A 183 18.74 -17.13 -10.98
N THR A 184 18.52 -16.85 -9.69
CA THR A 184 18.68 -17.85 -8.61
C THR A 184 17.63 -18.95 -8.63
N HIS A 185 16.45 -18.69 -9.20
CA HIS A 185 15.33 -19.62 -9.29
C HIS A 185 15.09 -20.14 -10.71
N LEU A 186 16.08 -19.99 -11.61
CA LEU A 186 15.97 -20.33 -13.03
C LEU A 186 15.78 -21.84 -13.27
N SER A 187 16.08 -22.68 -12.28
CA SER A 187 15.83 -24.13 -12.31
C SER A 187 14.33 -24.49 -12.35
N SER A 188 13.44 -23.57 -11.96
CA SER A 188 12.00 -23.76 -12.05
C SER A 188 11.52 -23.35 -13.45
N SER A 189 11.06 -24.34 -14.23
CA SER A 189 10.63 -24.24 -15.64
C SER A 189 9.62 -23.12 -15.96
N GLN A 190 8.94 -22.56 -14.94
CA GLN A 190 7.95 -21.50 -15.09
C GLN A 190 8.53 -20.11 -15.41
N HIS A 191 9.83 -19.85 -15.18
CA HIS A 191 10.39 -18.48 -15.25
C HIS A 191 11.37 -18.24 -16.41
N LEU A 192 11.70 -19.27 -17.19
CA LEU A 192 12.72 -19.21 -18.26
C LEU A 192 12.41 -18.17 -19.35
N ASN A 193 11.13 -17.89 -19.61
CA ASN A 193 10.69 -16.97 -20.67
C ASN A 193 10.16 -15.62 -20.13
N PHE A 194 10.34 -15.33 -18.84
CA PHE A 194 9.83 -14.09 -18.28
C PHE A 194 10.74 -12.91 -18.64
N SER A 195 10.38 -12.19 -19.70
CA SER A 195 10.90 -10.86 -19.95
C SER A 195 10.26 -9.89 -18.95
N MET A 196 11.06 -9.18 -18.16
CA MET A 196 10.58 -8.32 -17.08
C MET A 196 10.14 -6.95 -17.62
N PRO A 197 8.81 -6.69 -17.78
CA PRO A 197 8.34 -5.43 -18.33
C PRO A 197 8.38 -4.33 -17.26
N ARG A 198 8.50 -3.08 -17.70
CA ARG A 198 8.43 -1.90 -16.82
C ARG A 198 7.11 -1.86 -16.01
N SER A 199 6.01 -2.33 -16.59
CA SER A 199 4.69 -2.40 -15.94
C SER A 199 4.65 -3.36 -14.75
N TRP A 200 5.40 -4.47 -14.79
CA TRP A 200 5.52 -5.38 -13.66
C TRP A 200 6.28 -4.71 -12.51
N VAL A 201 7.41 -4.04 -12.81
CA VAL A 201 8.18 -3.32 -11.77
C VAL A 201 7.33 -2.21 -11.12
N GLN A 202 6.54 -1.48 -11.92
CA GLN A 202 5.60 -0.48 -11.41
C GLN A 202 4.49 -1.09 -10.54
N SER A 203 3.99 -2.28 -10.89
CA SER A 203 3.02 -3.02 -10.09
C SER A 203 3.58 -3.35 -8.70
N ILE A 204 4.83 -3.81 -8.65
CA ILE A 204 5.54 -4.08 -7.39
C ILE A 204 5.68 -2.81 -6.55
N PHE A 205 6.10 -1.68 -7.16
CA PHE A 205 6.17 -0.38 -6.49
C PHE A 205 4.84 0.06 -5.86
N LYS A 206 3.74 -0.07 -6.62
CA LYS A 206 2.40 0.26 -6.14
C LYS A 206 1.96 -0.63 -4.99
N LYS A 207 2.26 -1.93 -5.05
CA LYS A 207 1.94 -2.89 -3.98
C LYS A 207 2.69 -2.57 -2.68
N MET A 208 3.92 -2.07 -2.77
CA MET A 208 4.69 -1.60 -1.61
C MET A 208 4.24 -0.23 -1.08
N GLY A 209 3.25 0.43 -1.73
CA GLY A 209 2.79 1.76 -1.34
C GLY A 209 3.78 2.87 -1.71
N TYR A 210 4.70 2.63 -2.64
CA TYR A 210 5.73 3.59 -3.01
C TYR A 210 5.28 4.45 -4.19
N SER A 211 5.49 5.76 -4.07
CA SER A 211 5.32 6.69 -5.19
C SER A 211 6.52 6.59 -6.13
N CYS A 212 6.29 6.74 -7.44
CA CYS A 212 7.33 6.74 -8.49
C CYS A 212 8.20 8.00 -8.46
N ARG A 213 8.75 8.38 -7.30
CA ARG A 213 9.74 9.47 -7.17
C ARG A 213 11.15 8.91 -7.40
N MET A 214 12.09 9.76 -7.83
CA MET A 214 13.46 9.39 -8.24
C MET A 214 14.24 8.53 -7.21
N GLY A 215 13.85 8.59 -5.95
CA GLY A 215 14.22 7.63 -4.91
C GLY A 215 13.23 7.76 -3.77
N THR A 216 12.92 6.65 -3.10
CA THR A 216 12.09 6.69 -1.90
C THR A 216 12.87 6.18 -0.70
N THR A 217 12.93 7.00 0.34
CA THR A 217 13.55 6.70 1.63
C THR A 217 12.49 6.78 2.73
N ALA A 218 12.71 6.10 3.86
CA ALA A 218 11.94 6.36 5.07
C ALA A 218 12.49 7.58 5.84
N CYS A 219 13.79 7.85 5.72
CA CYS A 219 14.42 8.98 6.40
C CYS A 219 14.08 10.30 5.69
N PRO A 220 13.80 11.38 6.47
CA PRO A 220 13.69 12.72 5.93
C PRO A 220 15.02 13.14 5.30
N PRO A 221 14.99 14.10 4.35
CA PRO A 221 16.23 14.67 3.81
C PRO A 221 17.09 15.20 4.96
N VAL A 222 18.38 14.88 4.95
CA VAL A 222 19.33 15.37 5.95
C VAL A 222 19.31 16.90 5.95
N PRO A 223 19.11 17.56 7.10
CA PRO A 223 19.19 19.01 7.20
C PRO A 223 20.53 19.51 6.64
N LYS A 224 20.51 20.58 5.84
CA LYS A 224 21.72 21.11 5.20
C LYS A 224 22.85 21.41 6.20
N GLY A 225 22.52 21.90 7.40
CA GLY A 225 23.51 22.19 8.44
C GLY A 225 24.36 20.99 8.85
N LEU A 226 23.75 19.82 9.02
CA LEU A 226 24.49 18.58 9.35
C LEU A 226 25.39 18.10 8.21
N TYR A 227 24.99 18.36 6.96
CA TYR A 227 25.81 18.05 5.79
C TYR A 227 27.02 18.98 5.71
N ASP A 228 26.82 20.27 5.94
CA ASP A 228 27.88 21.27 5.89
C ASP A 228 28.90 21.02 7.02
N GLU A 229 28.44 20.77 8.25
CA GLU A 229 29.31 20.38 9.38
C GLU A 229 30.14 19.13 9.08
N SER A 230 29.51 18.10 8.50
CA SER A 230 30.22 16.87 8.09
C SER A 230 31.23 17.15 6.99
N ARG A 231 30.89 17.98 5.99
CA ARG A 231 31.79 18.35 4.90
C ARG A 231 33.01 19.11 5.40
N PHE A 232 32.86 20.02 6.36
CA PHE A 232 33.97 20.75 6.96
C PHE A 232 34.86 19.87 7.86
N ALA A 233 34.32 18.79 8.44
CA ALA A 233 35.10 17.88 9.29
C ALA A 233 36.03 16.93 8.50
N PHE A 234 35.81 16.74 7.21
CA PHE A 234 36.59 15.82 6.35
C PHE A 234 37.48 16.54 5.31
N CYS A 235 37.51 17.88 5.32
CA CYS A 235 38.45 18.70 4.53
C CYS A 235 39.52 19.26 5.46
#